data_AF-A0A6V7HRE3-F1
#
_entry.id   AF-A0A6V7HRE3-F1
#
_cell.length_a   1.000
_cell.length_b   1.000
_cell.length_c   1.000
_cell.angle_alpha   90.00
_cell.angle_beta   90.00
_cell.angle_gamma   90.00
#
_symmetry.space_group_name_H-M   'P 1'
#
loop_
_entity.id
_entity.type
_entity.pdbx_description
1 polymer ?
#
loop_
_entity_poly.entity_id
_entity_poly.type
_entity_poly.pdbx_seq_one_letter_code
_entity_poly.pdbx_strand_id
1 'polypeptide(L)'
;LKWGIGRLIMESPVLPLVIPIYHIGMDDILPNEPPYMIRAGKKVTCCYGEPIDFGDMLKQLRKSNASETETRKAITDKIDEELE
;
A
#
# COMPACT_ATOMS: atom_id res chain seq x y z
N LEU A 1 -9.91 -1.13 1.35
CA LEU A 1 -9.81 0.08 2.20
C LEU A 1 -9.16 -0.14 3.57
N LYS A 2 -7.82 -0.18 3.59
CA LYS A 2 -7.02 -0.09 4.82
C LYS A 2 -6.84 1.39 5.20
N TRP A 3 -7.82 1.98 5.86
CA TRP A 3 -7.90 3.42 6.19
C TRP A 3 -6.66 4.01 6.88
N GLY A 4 -5.88 3.19 7.60
CA GLY A 4 -4.66 3.62 8.27
C GLY A 4 -3.56 4.12 7.32
N ILE A 5 -3.52 3.63 6.07
CA ILE A 5 -2.45 3.97 5.12
C ILE A 5 -2.60 5.42 4.64
N GLY A 6 -3.81 5.85 4.31
CA GLY A 6 -4.08 7.24 3.92
C GLY A 6 -3.69 8.24 5.01
N ARG A 7 -3.85 7.86 6.29
CA ARG A 7 -3.41 8.67 7.43
C ARG A 7 -1.88 8.78 7.51
N LEU A 8 -1.16 7.68 7.34
CA LEU A 8 0.30 7.66 7.41
C LEU A 8 0.94 8.58 6.36
N ILE A 9 0.41 8.58 5.13
CA ILE A 9 0.92 9.43 4.04
C ILE A 9 0.59 10.90 4.30
N MET A 10 -0.63 11.19 4.74
CA MET A 10 -1.10 12.56 4.99
C MET A 10 -0.37 13.24 6.16
N GLU A 11 -0.14 12.51 7.26
CA GLU A 11 0.50 13.02 8.48
C GLU A 11 2.03 12.94 8.42
N SER A 12 2.60 12.39 7.35
CA SER A 12 4.05 12.32 7.19
C SER A 12 4.66 13.73 7.04
N PRO A 13 5.69 14.09 7.83
CA PRO A 13 6.32 15.41 7.74
C PRO A 13 7.03 15.62 6.39
N VAL A 14 7.53 14.53 5.80
CA VAL A 14 8.09 14.49 4.45
C VAL A 14 7.26 13.52 3.63
N LEU A 15 6.86 13.91 2.42
CA LEU A 15 6.07 13.06 1.56
C LEU A 15 6.84 11.76 1.24
N PRO A 16 6.33 10.58 1.61
CA PRO A 16 7.01 9.33 1.32
C PRO A 16 6.80 8.92 -0.15
N LEU A 17 7.80 8.27 -0.72
CA LEU A 17 7.67 7.50 -1.95
C LEU A 17 7.01 6.15 -1.62
N VAL A 18 5.91 5.81 -2.28
CA VAL A 18 5.20 4.55 -2.04
C VAL A 18 5.45 3.61 -3.21
N ILE A 19 5.91 2.40 -2.92
CA ILE A 19 6.19 1.37 -3.94
C ILE A 19 5.26 0.19 -3.67
N PRO A 20 4.34 -0.16 -4.60
CA PRO A 20 3.48 -1.32 -4.44
C PRO A 20 4.32 -2.60 -4.58
N ILE A 21 4.19 -3.48 -3.60
CA ILE A 21 4.85 -4.79 -3.61
C ILE A 21 3.84 -5.88 -3.29
N TYR A 22 3.99 -7.01 -3.95
CA TYR A 22 3.27 -8.24 -3.59
C TYR A 22 4.18 -9.45 -3.80
N HIS A 23 3.84 -10.56 -3.14
CA HIS A 23 4.60 -11.80 -3.25
C HIS A 23 3.70 -12.97 -3.61
N ILE A 24 4.24 -13.92 -4.36
CA ILE A 24 3.56 -15.16 -4.77
C ILE A 24 4.38 -16.35 -4.23
N GLY A 25 3.72 -17.32 -3.60
CA GLY A 25 4.34 -18.56 -3.10
C GLY A 25 4.89 -18.50 -1.68
N MET A 26 4.59 -17.44 -0.91
CA MET A 26 4.96 -17.36 0.51
C MET A 26 4.13 -18.32 1.38
N ASP A 27 2.88 -18.52 1.00
CA ASP A 27 1.93 -19.50 1.56
C ASP A 27 2.41 -20.95 1.37
N ASP A 28 3.16 -21.24 0.29
CA ASP A 28 3.82 -22.53 0.10
C ASP A 28 4.97 -22.77 1.09
N ILE A 29 5.66 -21.70 1.52
CA ILE A 29 6.72 -21.76 2.54
C ILE A 29 6.10 -21.96 3.92
N LEU A 30 5.15 -21.12 4.29
CA LEU A 30 4.49 -21.16 5.59
C LEU A 30 2.98 -21.01 5.41
N PRO A 31 2.22 -22.12 5.39
CA PRO A 31 0.77 -22.08 5.24
C PRO A 31 0.12 -21.31 6.38
N ASN A 32 -0.96 -20.59 6.09
CA ASN A 32 -1.79 -19.91 7.10
C ASN A 32 -2.75 -20.87 7.84
N GLU A 33 -2.49 -22.17 7.79
CA GLU A 33 -3.29 -23.21 8.44
C GLU A 33 -2.39 -24.11 9.32
N PRO A 34 -2.91 -24.60 10.46
CA PRO A 34 -2.17 -25.51 11.31
C PRO A 34 -1.94 -26.87 10.62
N PRO A 35 -0.78 -27.52 10.82
CA PRO A 35 0.36 -27.06 11.63
C PRO A 35 1.23 -26.04 10.87
N TYR A 36 1.55 -24.91 11.52
CA TYR A 36 2.39 -23.84 10.98
C TYR A 36 3.87 -24.25 10.88
N MET A 37 4.19 -25.05 9.87
CA MET A 37 5.54 -25.57 9.64
C MET A 37 6.14 -24.97 8.39
N ILE A 38 7.38 -24.48 8.51
CA ILE A 38 8.15 -23.95 7.40
C ILE A 38 8.56 -25.09 6.47
N ARG A 39 8.26 -24.96 5.18
CA ARG A 39 8.59 -25.91 4.11
C ARG A 39 9.74 -25.36 3.28
N ALA A 40 10.90 -26.02 3.33
CA ALA A 40 12.08 -25.63 2.56
C ALA A 40 11.95 -26.00 1.06
N GLY A 41 12.72 -25.33 0.21
CA GLY A 41 12.81 -25.64 -1.23
C GLY A 41 11.65 -25.10 -2.10
N LYS A 42 10.79 -24.27 -1.52
CA LYS A 42 9.71 -23.57 -2.25
C LYS A 42 10.21 -22.26 -2.84
N LYS A 43 9.54 -21.78 -3.89
CA LYS A 43 9.88 -20.54 -4.59
C LYS A 43 8.96 -19.41 -4.12
N VAL A 44 9.55 -18.25 -3.86
CA VAL A 44 8.80 -17.00 -3.68
C VAL A 44 9.17 -16.06 -4.80
N THR A 45 8.16 -15.47 -5.41
CA THR A 45 8.32 -14.41 -6.41
C THR A 45 7.90 -13.10 -5.76
N CYS A 46 8.80 -12.11 -5.73
CA CYS A 46 8.48 -10.77 -5.28
C CYS A 46 8.26 -9.88 -6.51
N CYS A 47 7.08 -9.30 -6.59
CA CYS A 47 6.71 -8.34 -7.61
C CYS A 47 6.76 -6.93 -7.02
N TYR A 48 7.31 -6.00 -7.79
CA TYR A 48 7.36 -4.58 -7.47
C TYR A 48 6.74 -3.82 -8.64
N GLY A 49 5.87 -2.86 -8.34
CA GLY A 49 5.31 -1.95 -9.33
C GLY A 49 6.07 -0.63 -9.37
N GLU A 50 5.51 0.31 -10.12
CA GLU A 50 6.06 1.65 -10.26
C GLU A 50 5.85 2.48 -8.98
N PRO A 51 6.78 3.40 -8.65
CA PRO A 51 6.59 4.30 -7.52
C PRO A 51 5.38 5.23 -7.72
N ILE A 52 4.55 5.34 -6.68
CA ILE A 52 3.38 6.21 -6.65
C ILE A 52 3.78 7.55 -6.01
N ASP A 53 3.66 8.63 -6.77
CA ASP A 53 3.86 10.00 -6.30
C ASP A 53 2.53 10.67 -5.92
N PHE A 54 2.36 10.98 -4.64
CA PHE A 54 1.18 11.65 -4.10
C PHE A 54 1.30 13.18 -4.10
N GLY A 55 2.41 13.74 -4.55
CA GLY A 55 2.73 15.16 -4.40
C GLY A 55 1.72 16.07 -5.06
N ASP A 56 1.37 15.81 -6.32
CA ASP A 56 0.44 16.65 -7.05
C ASP A 56 -1.01 16.45 -6.59
N MET A 57 -1.38 15.23 -6.23
CA MET A 57 -2.71 14.93 -5.67
C MET A 57 -2.93 15.66 -4.34
N LEU A 58 -1.96 15.61 -3.43
CA LEU A 58 -2.05 16.32 -2.14
C LEU A 58 -2.04 17.84 -2.32
N LYS A 59 -1.28 18.37 -3.28
CA LYS A 59 -1.34 19.81 -3.61
C LYS A 59 -2.73 20.21 -4.08
N GLN A 60 -3.40 19.40 -4.91
CA GLN A 60 -4.76 19.67 -5.38
C GLN A 60 -5.78 19.61 -4.24
N LEU A 61 -5.72 18.57 -3.39
CA LEU A 61 -6.63 18.40 -2.26
C LEU A 61 -6.50 19.52 -1.21
N ARG A 62 -5.28 20.01 -0.99
CA ARG A 62 -5.04 21.20 -0.14
C ARG A 62 -5.64 22.47 -0.75
N LYS A 63 -5.54 22.65 -2.08
CA LYS A 63 -6.14 23.80 -2.77
C LYS A 63 -7.67 23.77 -2.73
N SER A 64 -8.28 22.59 -2.76
CA SER A 64 -9.74 22.44 -2.69
C SER A 64 -10.31 22.49 -1.27
N ASN A 65 -9.49 22.72 -0.23
CA ASN A 65 -9.88 22.65 1.19
C ASN A 65 -10.63 21.34 1.52
N ALA A 66 -10.18 20.22 0.94
CA ALA A 66 -10.78 18.92 1.22
C ALA A 66 -10.64 18.58 2.72
N SER A 67 -11.66 17.92 3.27
CA SER A 67 -11.59 17.42 4.65
C SER A 67 -10.51 16.34 4.79
N GLU A 68 -10.04 16.10 6.02
CA GLU A 68 -9.10 15.00 6.28
C GLU A 68 -9.66 13.65 5.81
N THR A 69 -10.96 13.42 6.01
CA THR A 69 -11.62 12.17 5.64
C THR A 69 -11.63 11.96 4.13
N GLU A 70 -11.93 13.01 3.36
CA GLU A 70 -11.90 12.96 1.89
C GLU A 70 -10.48 12.75 1.38
N THR A 71 -9.50 13.43 1.99
CA THR A 71 -8.09 13.27 1.62
C THR A 71 -7.60 11.84 1.89
N ARG A 72 -7.90 11.28 3.06
CA ARG A 72 -7.54 9.90 3.41
C ARG A 72 -8.22 8.89 2.48
N LYS A 73 -9.48 9.12 2.14
CA LYS A 73 -10.22 8.28 1.18
C LYS A 73 -9.55 8.33 -0.20
N ALA A 74 -9.29 9.52 -0.74
CA ALA A 74 -8.65 9.68 -2.05
C ALA A 74 -7.27 8.98 -2.14
N ILE A 75 -6.45 9.11 -1.08
CA ILE A 75 -5.15 8.40 -1.02
C ILE A 75 -5.35 6.88 -1.01
N THR A 76 -6.29 6.39 -0.21
CA THR A 76 -6.54 4.94 -0.09
C THR A 76 -7.10 4.37 -1.39
N ASP A 77 -8.04 5.08 -2.02
CA ASP A 77 -8.64 4.69 -3.30
C ASP A 77 -7.54 4.63 -4.39
N LYS A 78 -6.62 5.60 -4.43
CA LYS A 78 -5.52 5.60 -5.39
C LYS A 78 -4.54 4.44 -5.21
N ILE A 79 -4.29 4.01 -3.97
CA ILE A 79 -3.44 2.85 -3.70
C ILE A 79 -4.14 1.55 -4.09
N ASP A 80 -5.44 1.44 -3.78
CA ASP A 80 -6.22 0.25 -4.14
C ASP A 80 -6.26 0.12 -5.69
N GLU A 81 -6.38 1.21 -6.46
CA GLU A 81 -6.29 1.22 -7.93
C GLU A 81 -4.94 0.73 -8.51
N GLU A 82 -3.82 1.02 -7.85
CA GLU A 82 -2.47 0.63 -8.32
C GLU A 82 -2.09 -0.80 -7.92
N LEU A 83 -2.89 -1.43 -7.05
CA LEU A 83 -2.69 -2.80 -6.58
C LEU A 83 -3.63 -3.82 -7.27
N GLU A 84 -4.63 -3.35 -8.02
CA GLU A 84 -5.48 -4.16 -8.91
C GLU A 84 -4.78 -4.45 -10.25
#